data_AF-A0A1H9KZA9-F1
#
_entry.id   AF-A0A1H9KZA9-F1
#
_cell.length_a   1.000
_cell.length_b   1.000
_cell.length_c   1.000
_cell.angle_alpha   90.00
_cell.angle_beta   90.00
_cell.angle_gamma   90.00
#
_symmetry.space_group_name_H-M   'P 1'
#
loop_
_entity.id
_entity.type
_entity.pdbx_description
1 polymer ?
#
loop_
_entity_poly.entity_id
_entity_poly.type
_entity_poly.pdbx_seq_one_letter_code
_entity_poly.pdbx_strand_id
1 'polypeptide(L)'
;MYSDNGYFWQAVTRLSQRTAHTLYLAKLSLTCGALAVCFSAPLSATEYFESFNTFKKTLVPQSSSVPPLQKSQSIILRYNNSIVSFEYDNWQLQPDSVCYAVKFCSQAKLTRCMQAAGSFFRETCETLKQTDSQLQPAPELQQLYCQGVKQVDRVDPNAISNH
;
A
#
# COMPACT_ATOMS: atom_id res chain seq x y z
N MET A 1 -37.99 49.17 10.41
CA MET A 1 -37.25 48.04 11.02
C MET A 1 -37.66 46.78 10.29
N TYR A 2 -36.63 46.10 9.78
CA TYR A 2 -36.46 44.73 9.27
C TYR A 2 -37.48 44.07 8.31
N SER A 3 -36.91 43.79 7.14
CA SER A 3 -37.41 43.08 5.96
C SER A 3 -37.16 41.57 6.07
N ASP A 4 -37.98 40.86 5.31
CA ASP A 4 -38.09 39.42 5.14
C ASP A 4 -36.90 38.76 4.41
N ASN A 5 -36.93 37.42 4.47
CA ASN A 5 -36.25 36.39 3.68
C ASN A 5 -34.78 36.02 3.95
N GLY A 6 -34.56 34.71 4.13
CA GLY A 6 -33.30 34.06 3.78
C GLY A 6 -32.97 32.81 4.58
N TYR A 7 -33.51 31.67 4.15
CA TYR A 7 -33.03 30.33 4.49
C TYR A 7 -31.52 30.21 4.28
N PHE A 8 -30.76 29.85 5.30
CA PHE A 8 -29.62 28.92 5.22
C PHE A 8 -28.94 28.83 6.58
N TRP A 9 -28.59 27.60 6.97
CA TRP A 9 -27.59 27.19 7.96
C TRP A 9 -28.07 26.29 9.11
N GLN A 10 -27.55 25.05 9.03
CA GLN A 10 -27.05 24.23 10.13
C GLN A 10 -28.08 23.41 10.89
N ALA A 11 -28.41 22.27 10.27
CA ALA A 11 -28.80 21.06 10.97
C ALA A 11 -27.63 20.56 11.83
N VAL A 12 -27.73 20.78 13.14
CA VAL A 12 -26.92 20.07 14.13
C VAL A 12 -27.83 19.57 15.25
N THR A 13 -27.55 18.34 15.67
CA THR A 13 -27.96 17.67 16.91
C THR A 13 -29.37 17.09 16.96
N ARG A 14 -29.38 15.75 17.04
CA ARG A 14 -30.21 14.84 17.86
C ARG A 14 -29.87 13.44 17.33
N LEU A 15 -29.62 12.40 18.11
CA LEU A 15 -30.20 12.06 19.39
C LEU A 15 -29.26 11.01 20.02
N SER A 16 -28.83 11.26 21.25
CA SER A 16 -28.45 10.17 22.14
C SER A 16 -29.68 9.33 22.45
N GLN A 17 -29.41 8.07 22.80
CA GLN A 17 -30.18 7.27 23.76
C GLN A 17 -31.43 6.51 23.29
N ARG A 18 -31.37 5.23 23.69
CA ARG A 18 -32.45 4.29 24.04
C ARG A 18 -32.99 3.40 22.92
N THR A 19 -32.18 2.39 22.57
CA THR A 19 -32.70 1.03 22.40
C THR A 19 -33.00 0.45 23.78
N ALA A 20 -34.28 0.50 24.17
CA ALA A 20 -34.84 -0.41 25.16
C ALA A 20 -35.68 -1.46 24.42
N HIS A 21 -35.84 -2.64 25.04
CA HIS A 21 -36.50 -3.88 24.61
C HIS A 21 -35.51 -4.97 24.18
N THR A 22 -35.52 -6.19 24.71
CA THR A 22 -36.15 -6.78 25.90
C THR A 22 -35.34 -8.04 26.23
N LEU A 23 -35.23 -8.32 27.52
CA LEU A 23 -34.66 -9.48 28.20
C LEU A 23 -34.81 -10.83 27.45
N TYR A 24 -33.72 -11.61 27.43
CA TYR A 24 -33.80 -13.05 27.65
C TYR A 24 -32.66 -13.49 28.58
N LEU A 25 -33.08 -14.04 29.72
CA LEU A 25 -32.27 -14.61 30.80
C LEU A 25 -31.80 -16.02 30.42
N ALA A 26 -30.57 -16.37 30.83
CA ALA A 26 -30.17 -17.63 31.48
C ALA A 26 -28.65 -17.83 31.33
N LYS A 27 -27.87 -17.54 32.38
CA LYS A 27 -27.37 -18.48 33.39
C LYS A 27 -26.18 -19.34 32.94
N LEU A 28 -25.07 -19.08 33.65
CA LEU A 28 -24.07 -20.04 34.17
C LEU A 28 -23.50 -21.13 33.26
N SER A 29 -22.20 -20.97 32.95
CA SER A 29 -21.16 -22.00 33.16
C SER A 29 -19.79 -21.32 32.98
N LEU A 30 -19.07 -21.04 34.07
CA LEU A 30 -17.92 -21.84 34.53
C LEU A 30 -16.99 -22.34 33.41
N THR A 31 -15.76 -21.81 33.44
CA THR A 31 -14.50 -22.44 33.00
C THR A 31 -14.41 -22.95 31.55
N CYS A 32 -13.90 -22.09 30.67
CA CYS A 32 -12.91 -22.44 29.64
C CYS A 32 -11.87 -21.31 29.72
N GLY A 33 -10.63 -21.50 30.16
CA GLY A 33 -9.78 -22.64 29.84
C GLY A 33 -9.39 -22.54 28.37
N ALA A 34 -8.18 -22.03 28.14
CA ALA A 34 -7.45 -22.03 26.88
C ALA A 34 -7.74 -20.91 25.85
N LEU A 35 -6.67 -20.12 25.65
CA LEU A 35 -6.24 -19.54 24.38
C LEU A 35 -7.12 -18.42 23.81
N ALA A 36 -6.95 -17.23 24.38
CA ALA A 36 -6.87 -16.02 23.56
C ALA A 36 -5.67 -16.19 22.61
N VAL A 37 -5.89 -16.88 21.48
CA VAL A 37 -5.04 -16.75 20.31
C VAL A 37 -5.27 -15.33 19.83
N CYS A 38 -4.48 -14.40 20.36
CA CYS A 38 -4.21 -13.17 19.63
C CYS A 38 -3.69 -13.63 18.28
N PHE A 39 -4.54 -13.54 17.25
CA PHE A 39 -4.11 -13.62 15.87
C PHE A 39 -3.13 -12.45 15.69
N SER A 40 -1.86 -12.68 16.00
CA SER A 40 -0.77 -11.85 15.54
C SER A 40 -0.70 -12.10 14.04
N ALA A 41 -1.55 -11.38 13.30
CA ALA A 41 -1.34 -11.22 11.87
C ALA A 41 0.12 -10.78 11.71
N PRO A 42 0.93 -11.44 10.88
CA PRO A 42 2.27 -10.98 10.62
C PRO A 42 2.15 -9.53 10.13
N LEU A 43 2.74 -8.60 10.88
CA LEU A 43 2.94 -7.22 10.44
C LEU A 43 3.83 -7.32 9.21
N SER A 44 3.24 -7.34 8.01
CA SER A 44 3.96 -7.14 6.76
C SER A 44 4.64 -5.78 6.88
N ALA A 45 5.97 -5.76 6.93
CA ALA A 45 6.70 -4.51 7.06
C ALA A 45 6.42 -3.66 5.82
N THR A 46 5.77 -2.51 6.00
CA THR A 46 5.67 -1.51 4.96
C THR A 46 6.90 -0.63 5.05
N GLU A 47 7.77 -0.70 4.05
CA GLU A 47 8.96 0.15 3.98
C GLU A 47 8.62 1.46 3.26
N TYR A 48 9.04 2.56 3.86
CA TYR A 48 8.83 3.90 3.31
C TYR A 48 10.14 4.55 2.89
N PHE A 49 10.16 5.12 1.68
CA PHE A 49 11.32 5.81 1.12
C PHE A 49 10.97 7.24 0.69
N GLU A 50 11.65 8.22 1.28
CA GLU A 50 11.48 9.64 0.92
C GLU A 50 12.01 9.97 -0.48
N SER A 51 12.90 9.14 -1.05
CA SER A 51 13.46 9.37 -2.38
C SER A 51 13.95 8.09 -3.04
N PHE A 52 14.05 8.12 -4.37
CA PHE A 52 14.66 7.06 -5.17
C PHE A 52 16.10 6.76 -4.75
N ASN A 53 16.89 7.78 -4.39
CA ASN A 53 18.27 7.60 -3.98
C ASN A 53 18.39 6.85 -2.65
N THR A 54 17.46 7.06 -1.73
CA THR A 54 17.39 6.30 -0.46
C THR A 54 17.08 4.85 -0.75
N PHE A 55 16.10 4.59 -1.61
CA PHE A 55 15.73 3.26 -2.05
C PHE A 55 16.89 2.53 -2.76
N LYS A 56 17.61 3.18 -3.68
CA LYS A 56 18.75 2.53 -4.36
C LYS A 56 19.82 2.00 -3.41
N LYS A 57 20.02 2.64 -2.26
CA LYS A 57 21.00 2.18 -1.26
C LYS A 57 20.61 0.86 -0.61
N THR A 58 19.33 0.47 -0.63
CA THR A 58 18.86 -0.82 -0.11
C THR A 58 18.92 -1.94 -1.14
N LEU A 59 19.06 -1.60 -2.43
CA LEU A 59 19.18 -2.58 -3.51
C LEU A 59 20.54 -3.29 -3.55
N VAL A 60 21.59 -2.63 -3.06
CA VAL A 60 22.94 -3.20 -3.01
C VAL A 60 23.12 -3.85 -1.64
N PRO A 61 23.41 -5.17 -1.57
CA PRO A 61 23.62 -5.82 -0.29
C PRO A 61 24.82 -5.18 0.43
N GLN A 62 24.55 -4.41 1.48
CA GLN A 62 25.61 -4.03 2.41
C GLN A 62 26.02 -5.29 3.17
N SER A 63 27.30 -5.60 3.06
CA SER A 63 27.95 -6.76 3.67
C SER A 63 27.35 -7.18 5.02
N SER A 64 27.07 -8.48 5.14
CA SER A 64 27.15 -9.28 6.37
C SER A 64 26.03 -9.26 7.44
N SER A 65 24.79 -8.93 7.10
CA SER A 65 23.63 -9.48 7.82
C SER A 65 22.38 -9.42 6.96
N VAL A 66 22.05 -10.52 6.30
CA VAL A 66 20.77 -10.67 5.59
C VAL A 66 19.74 -11.08 6.65
N PRO A 67 18.87 -10.19 7.16
CA PRO A 67 17.64 -10.67 7.78
C PRO A 67 16.92 -11.51 6.73
N PRO A 68 16.43 -12.72 7.09
CA PRO A 68 15.86 -13.64 6.12
C PRO A 68 14.78 -12.92 5.35
N LEU A 69 14.92 -12.95 4.02
CA LEU A 69 13.96 -12.46 3.04
C LEU A 69 12.53 -12.55 3.58
N GLN A 70 11.93 -11.43 3.94
CA GLN A 70 10.49 -11.40 4.12
C GLN A 70 9.88 -11.56 2.73
N LYS A 71 9.31 -12.74 2.48
CA LYS A 71 8.68 -13.11 1.21
C LYS A 71 7.63 -12.11 0.76
N SER A 72 6.95 -11.46 1.71
CA SER A 72 5.96 -10.42 1.44
C SER A 72 6.46 -9.09 2.00
N GLN A 73 6.46 -8.06 1.16
CA GLN A 73 6.77 -6.69 1.54
C GLN A 73 5.82 -5.71 0.85
N SER A 74 5.57 -4.60 1.54
CA SER A 74 4.88 -3.43 0.99
C SER A 74 5.86 -2.28 0.93
N ILE A 75 5.92 -1.58 -0.19
CA ILE A 75 6.82 -0.45 -0.41
C ILE A 75 6.00 0.78 -0.75
N ILE A 76 6.31 1.89 -0.10
CA ILE A 76 5.80 3.21 -0.43
C ILE A 76 7.00 4.13 -0.65
N LEU A 77 7.08 4.77 -1.81
CA LEU A 77 8.14 5.73 -2.09
C LEU A 77 7.65 7.00 -2.79
N ARG A 78 8.37 8.09 -2.59
CA ARG A 78 8.20 9.32 -3.38
C ARG A 78 9.14 9.29 -4.59
N TYR A 79 8.55 9.33 -5.78
CA TYR A 79 9.25 9.29 -7.07
C TYR A 79 8.62 10.27 -8.07
N ASN A 80 9.43 11.15 -8.68
CA ASN A 80 8.97 12.18 -9.63
C ASN A 80 7.69 12.92 -9.16
N ASN A 81 7.72 13.44 -7.93
CA ASN A 81 6.63 14.17 -7.28
C ASN A 81 5.31 13.37 -7.13
N SER A 82 5.36 12.05 -7.27
CA SER A 82 4.24 11.13 -7.08
C SER A 82 4.56 10.13 -5.97
N ILE A 83 3.52 9.64 -5.30
CA ILE A 83 3.64 8.56 -4.32
C ILE A 83 3.41 7.25 -5.07
N VAL A 84 4.46 6.45 -5.24
CA VAL A 84 4.38 5.10 -5.79
C VAL A 84 4.27 4.13 -4.63
N SER A 85 3.25 3.28 -4.65
CA SER A 85 3.08 2.19 -3.68
C SER A 85 2.97 0.88 -4.44
N PHE A 86 3.50 -0.19 -3.89
CA PHE A 86 3.32 -1.53 -4.42
C PHE A 86 3.63 -2.59 -3.37
N GLU A 87 3.07 -3.77 -3.58
CA GLU A 87 3.30 -4.94 -2.76
C GLU A 87 3.83 -6.06 -3.65
N TYR A 88 4.70 -6.88 -3.06
CA TYR A 88 5.16 -8.10 -3.69
C TYR A 88 5.15 -9.24 -2.70
N ASP A 89 4.88 -10.44 -3.21
CA ASP A 89 4.99 -11.68 -2.46
C ASP A 89 5.78 -12.71 -3.26
N ASN A 90 6.69 -13.42 -2.60
CA ASN A 90 7.61 -14.39 -3.20
C ASN A 90 8.29 -13.84 -4.47
N TRP A 91 8.78 -12.59 -4.39
CA TRP A 91 9.42 -11.87 -5.51
C TRP A 91 8.54 -11.63 -6.74
N GLN A 92 7.22 -11.70 -6.57
CA GLN A 92 6.25 -11.40 -7.61
C GLN A 92 5.45 -10.17 -7.22
N LEU A 93 5.43 -9.19 -8.13
CA LEU A 93 4.65 -7.98 -7.97
C LEU A 93 3.15 -8.33 -8.02
N GLN A 94 2.38 -7.82 -7.07
CA GLN A 94 0.92 -7.89 -7.11
C GLN A 94 0.39 -6.73 -7.97
N PRO A 95 -0.11 -6.93 -9.20
CA PRO A 95 -0.42 -5.82 -10.10
C PRO A 95 -1.46 -4.84 -9.53
N ASP A 96 -2.47 -5.35 -8.83
CA ASP A 96 -3.54 -4.55 -8.22
C ASP A 96 -3.09 -3.73 -6.99
N SER A 97 -1.90 -4.03 -6.46
CA SER A 97 -1.29 -3.28 -5.35
C SER A 97 -0.57 -2.02 -5.83
N VAL A 98 -0.22 -1.93 -7.11
CA VAL A 98 0.51 -0.79 -7.65
C VAL A 98 -0.37 0.45 -7.58
N CYS A 99 0.18 1.52 -7.01
CA CYS A 99 -0.52 2.79 -6.80
C CYS A 99 -1.79 2.69 -5.94
N TYR A 100 -1.94 1.63 -5.14
CA TYR A 100 -3.12 1.43 -4.29
C TYR A 100 -3.35 2.60 -3.33
N ALA A 101 -2.27 3.16 -2.75
CA ALA A 101 -2.36 4.28 -1.80
C ALA A 101 -3.01 5.55 -2.37
N VAL A 102 -3.04 5.71 -3.70
CA VAL A 102 -3.64 6.89 -4.36
C VAL A 102 -4.80 6.54 -5.28
N LYS A 103 -5.16 5.25 -5.40
CA LYS A 103 -6.21 4.74 -6.29
C LYS A 103 -7.55 5.44 -6.10
N PHE A 104 -7.92 5.72 -4.86
CA PHE A 104 -9.21 6.33 -4.50
C PHE A 104 -9.15 7.85 -4.30
N CYS A 105 -8.00 8.49 -4.56
CA CYS A 105 -7.86 9.93 -4.34
C CYS A 105 -8.41 10.77 -5.50
N SER A 106 -7.98 10.48 -6.73
CA SER A 106 -8.52 11.04 -7.97
C SER A 106 -7.90 10.33 -9.17
N GLN A 107 -8.61 10.32 -10.30
CA GLN A 107 -8.13 9.76 -11.56
C GLN A 107 -6.78 10.36 -11.97
N ALA A 108 -6.64 11.68 -11.89
CA ALA A 108 -5.39 12.37 -12.22
C ALA A 108 -4.20 11.93 -11.34
N LYS A 109 -4.42 11.68 -10.05
CA LYS A 109 -3.38 11.18 -9.14
C LYS A 109 -2.99 9.75 -9.47
N LEU A 110 -3.98 8.90 -9.77
CA LEU A 110 -3.73 7.52 -10.18
C LEU A 110 -2.94 7.46 -11.48
N THR A 111 -3.33 8.20 -12.52
CA THR A 111 -2.60 8.25 -13.80
C THR A 111 -1.14 8.70 -13.61
N ARG A 112 -0.90 9.76 -12.82
CA ARG A 112 0.46 10.22 -12.51
C ARG A 112 1.26 9.18 -11.74
N CYS A 113 0.64 8.50 -10.79
CA CYS A 113 1.28 7.43 -10.06
C CYS A 113 1.67 6.27 -10.98
N MET A 114 0.78 5.81 -11.86
CA MET A 114 1.07 4.71 -12.77
C MET A 114 2.20 5.04 -13.74
N GLN A 115 2.23 6.27 -14.26
CA GLN A 115 3.36 6.76 -15.07
C GLN A 115 4.66 6.78 -14.27
N ALA A 116 4.63 7.31 -13.04
CA ALA A 116 5.78 7.34 -12.15
C ALA A 116 6.26 5.93 -11.78
N ALA A 117 5.34 5.00 -11.51
CA ALA A 117 5.64 3.60 -11.22
C ALA A 117 6.33 2.92 -12.41
N GLY A 118 5.84 3.13 -13.63
CA GLY A 118 6.44 2.58 -14.85
C GLY A 118 7.88 3.05 -15.05
N SER A 119 8.13 4.35 -14.86
CA SER A 119 9.49 4.91 -14.90
C SER A 119 10.37 4.36 -13.76
N PHE A 120 9.84 4.27 -12.55
CA PHE A 120 10.53 3.71 -11.39
C PHE A 120 10.97 2.25 -11.61
N PHE A 121 10.05 1.38 -12.04
CA PHE A 121 10.36 -0.03 -12.31
C PHE A 121 11.40 -0.18 -13.41
N ARG A 122 11.33 0.67 -14.45
CA ARG A 122 12.27 0.67 -15.57
C ARG A 122 13.67 1.10 -15.14
N GLU A 123 13.79 2.24 -14.46
CA GLU A 123 15.07 2.74 -13.95
C GLU A 123 15.70 1.76 -12.94
N THR A 124 14.87 1.16 -12.07
CA THR A 124 15.35 0.16 -11.11
C THR A 124 15.84 -1.10 -11.83
N CYS A 125 15.07 -1.64 -12.78
CA CYS A 125 15.47 -2.80 -13.59
C CYS A 125 16.79 -2.54 -14.34
N GLU A 126 16.96 -1.35 -14.92
CA GLU A 126 18.19 -0.97 -15.62
C GLU A 126 19.38 -0.83 -14.66
N THR A 127 19.17 -0.21 -13.50
CA THR A 127 20.20 -0.08 -12.45
C THR A 127 20.69 -1.46 -11.99
N LEU A 128 19.77 -2.40 -11.76
CA LEU A 128 20.11 -3.76 -11.32
C LEU A 128 20.87 -4.54 -12.41
N LYS A 129 20.52 -4.35 -13.69
CA LYS A 129 21.23 -4.97 -14.82
C LYS A 129 22.65 -4.44 -15.02
N GLN A 130 22.90 -3.17 -14.68
CA GLN A 130 24.19 -2.52 -14.84
C GLN A 130 25.11 -2.68 -13.62
N THR A 131 24.62 -3.28 -12.53
CA THR A 131 25.40 -3.46 -11.31
C THR A 131 26.51 -4.48 -11.52
N ASP A 132 27.73 -4.11 -11.13
CA ASP A 132 28.95 -4.89 -11.36
C ASP A 132 28.89 -6.29 -10.70
N SER A 133 29.57 -7.27 -11.29
CA SER A 133 29.44 -8.70 -10.96
C SER A 133 29.82 -9.05 -9.52
N GLN A 134 30.61 -8.19 -8.85
CA GLN A 134 31.00 -8.36 -7.44
C GLN A 134 29.97 -7.83 -6.43
N LEU A 135 29.01 -7.00 -6.86
CA LEU A 135 27.96 -6.39 -6.02
C LEU A 135 26.56 -6.77 -6.51
N GLN A 136 26.46 -7.87 -7.27
CA GLN A 136 25.23 -8.23 -7.94
C GLN A 136 24.07 -8.37 -6.93
N PRO A 137 22.97 -7.65 -7.14
CA PRO A 137 21.76 -7.85 -6.38
C PRO A 137 21.26 -9.29 -6.59
N ALA A 138 20.44 -9.79 -5.67
CA ALA A 138 19.81 -11.09 -5.82
C ALA A 138 19.03 -11.15 -7.16
N PRO A 139 19.17 -12.22 -7.97
CA PRO A 139 18.53 -12.32 -9.29
C PRO A 139 17.00 -12.17 -9.22
N GLU A 140 16.39 -12.57 -8.11
CA GLU A 140 14.97 -12.41 -7.83
C GLU A 140 14.56 -10.94 -7.72
N LEU A 141 15.43 -10.08 -7.18
CA LEU A 141 15.21 -8.63 -7.09
C LEU A 141 15.18 -8.03 -8.49
N GLN A 142 16.15 -8.39 -9.34
CA GLN A 142 16.16 -7.95 -10.74
C GLN A 142 14.90 -8.43 -11.47
N GLN A 143 14.51 -9.69 -11.28
CA GLN A 143 13.30 -10.23 -11.88
C GLN A 143 12.05 -9.47 -11.44
N LEU A 144 11.88 -9.21 -10.14
CA LEU A 144 10.76 -8.47 -9.58
C LEU A 144 10.57 -7.12 -10.29
N TYR A 145 11.61 -6.28 -10.31
CA TYR A 145 11.48 -4.94 -10.88
C TYR A 145 11.34 -4.95 -12.40
N CYS A 146 12.02 -5.86 -13.10
CA CYS A 146 11.88 -6.00 -14.55
C CYS A 146 10.51 -6.56 -14.98
N GLN A 147 9.90 -7.44 -14.18
CA GLN A 147 8.52 -7.88 -14.39
C GLN A 147 7.52 -6.77 -14.07
N GLY A 148 7.81 -5.93 -13.07
CA GLY A 148 6.97 -4.79 -12.71
C GLY A 148 6.73 -3.83 -13.87
N VAL A 149 7.74 -3.58 -14.71
CA VAL A 149 7.57 -2.79 -15.95
C VAL A 149 6.42 -3.33 -16.80
N LYS A 150 6.40 -4.65 -17.02
CA LYS A 150 5.38 -5.30 -17.86
C LYS A 150 3.99 -5.25 -17.23
N GLN A 151 3.91 -5.29 -15.90
CA GLN A 151 2.62 -5.23 -15.20
C GLN A 151 2.03 -3.83 -15.23
N VAL A 152 2.85 -2.80 -15.01
CA VAL A 152 2.40 -1.41 -15.09
C VAL A 152 1.97 -1.03 -16.51
N ASP A 153 2.70 -1.46 -17.52
CA ASP A 153 2.37 -1.19 -18.93
C ASP A 153 1.05 -1.86 -19.38
N ARG A 154 0.57 -2.89 -18.66
CA ARG A 154 -0.70 -3.57 -18.95
C ARG A 154 -1.92 -2.88 -18.35
N VAL A 155 -1.73 -2.03 -17.35
CA VAL A 155 -2.84 -1.37 -16.68
C VAL A 155 -3.15 -0.09 -17.45
N ASP A 156 -4.26 -0.07 -18.17
CA ASP A 156 -4.79 1.17 -18.74
C ASP A 156 -5.38 2.01 -17.59
N PRO A 157 -4.77 3.15 -17.23
CA PRO A 157 -5.29 3.99 -16.16
C PRO A 157 -6.72 4.47 -16.47
N ASN A 158 -7.15 4.54 -17.74
CA ASN A 158 -8.49 4.98 -18.13
C ASN A 158 -9.58 3.93 -17.91
N ALA A 159 -9.21 2.64 -17.81
CA ALA A 159 -10.17 1.56 -17.56
C ALA A 159 -10.71 1.53 -16.12
N ILE A 160 -10.07 2.25 -15.19
CA ILE A 160 -10.40 2.26 -13.76
C ILE A 160 -11.54 3.25 -13.42
N SER A 161 -12.06 3.98 -14.42
CA SER A 161 -13.05 5.07 -14.26
C SER A 161 -14.51 4.61 -14.05
N ASN A 162 -14.82 3.31 -13.90
CA ASN A 162 -16.20 2.80 -13.93
C ASN A 162 -16.71 2.17 -12.61
N HIS A 163 -16.30 2.68 -11.44
CA HIS A 163 -16.92 2.31 -10.17
C HIS A 163 -17.08 3.48 -9.21
#